data_AF-A0A817TYB6-F1
#
_entry.id   AF-A0A817TYB6-F1
#
_cell.length_a   1.000
_cell.length_b   1.000
_cell.length_c   1.000
_cell.angle_alpha   90.00
_cell.angle_beta   90.00
_cell.angle_gamma   90.00
#
_symmetry.space_group_name_H-M   'P 1'
#
loop_
_entity.id
_entity.type
_entity.pdbx_description
1 polymer ?
#
loop_
_entity_poly.entity_id
_entity_poly.type
_entity_poly.pdbx_seq_one_letter_code
_entity_poly.pdbx_strand_id
1 'polypeptide(L)'
;HGAYFANDPRKSHDYTNLNPQDQTRVMFSAKILLGIPSVQNTDNTSLNAAPVGYHSVQGTGGQYEEYIVYRYGKALPYLEVTYTA
;
A
#
# COMPACT_ATOMS: atom_id res chain seq x y z
N HIS A 1 7.31 -9.99 4.77
CA HIS A 1 7.45 -8.52 4.67
C HIS A 1 7.16 -8.10 3.23
N GLY A 2 6.23 -7.17 3.03
CA GLY A 2 5.85 -6.63 1.72
C GLY A 2 5.62 -5.12 1.80
N ALA A 3 5.49 -4.47 0.66
CA ALA A 3 5.11 -3.06 0.58
C ALA A 3 3.59 -2.95 0.40
N TYR A 4 2.96 -2.13 1.24
CA TYR A 4 1.51 -1.94 1.34
C TYR A 4 1.10 -0.64 0.65
N PHE A 5 0.03 -0.69 -0.11
CA PHE A 5 -0.53 0.45 -0.85
C PHE A 5 -2.05 0.44 -0.71
N ALA A 6 -2.67 1.61 -0.82
CA ALA A 6 -4.12 1.76 -0.87
C ALA A 6 -4.51 2.67 -2.04
N ASN A 7 -5.69 2.46 -2.60
CA ASN A 7 -6.26 3.36 -3.62
C ASN A 7 -6.97 4.57 -3.00
N ASP A 8 -7.49 4.43 -1.77
CA ASP A 8 -8.03 5.54 -1.01
C ASP A 8 -6.93 6.23 -0.18
N PRO A 9 -6.64 7.52 -0.44
CA PRO A 9 -5.58 8.24 0.26
C PRO A 9 -5.85 8.42 1.75
N ARG A 10 -7.11 8.32 2.22
CA ARG A 10 -7.44 8.43 3.65
C ARG A 10 -6.80 7.30 4.45
N LYS A 11 -6.78 6.09 3.90
CA LYS A 11 -6.10 4.95 4.52
C LYS A 11 -4.60 5.23 4.66
N SER A 12 -3.94 5.67 3.59
CA SER A 12 -2.50 5.99 3.65
C SER A 12 -2.20 7.21 4.52
N HIS A 13 -3.11 8.19 4.61
CA HIS A 13 -2.99 9.36 5.47
C HIS A 13 -2.79 8.95 6.94
N ASP A 14 -3.55 7.96 7.41
CA ASP A 14 -3.47 7.46 8.79
C ASP A 14 -2.09 6.90 9.16
N TYR A 15 -1.25 6.56 8.17
CA TYR A 15 0.13 6.07 8.36
C TYR A 15 1.21 7.12 8.09
N THR A 16 0.83 8.37 7.80
CA THR A 16 1.78 9.49 7.71
C THR A 16 1.93 10.15 9.08
N ASN A 17 3.14 10.57 9.43
CA ASN A 17 3.39 11.41 10.60
C ASN A 17 3.47 12.88 10.17
N LEU A 18 3.02 13.78 11.04
CA LEU A 18 3.27 15.21 10.87
C LEU A 18 4.76 15.51 11.07
N ASN A 19 5.31 16.30 10.17
CA ASN A 19 6.59 16.96 10.40
C ASN A 19 6.40 17.99 11.53
N PRO A 20 7.13 17.87 12.66
CA PRO A 20 6.90 18.74 13.81
C PRO A 20 7.34 20.19 13.57
N GLN A 21 8.21 20.46 12.60
CA GLN A 21 8.72 21.80 12.31
C GLN A 21 7.72 22.65 11.51
N ASP A 22 7.08 22.07 10.50
CA ASP A 22 6.25 22.80 9.53
C ASP A 22 4.82 22.25 9.38
N GLN A 23 4.47 21.23 10.16
CA GLN A 23 3.17 20.56 10.14
C GLN A 23 2.79 19.95 8.78
N THR A 24 3.77 19.68 7.92
CA THR A 24 3.55 19.02 6.64
C THR A 24 3.52 17.49 6.78
N ARG A 25 2.92 16.84 5.80
CA ARG A 25 2.90 15.39 5.59
C ARG A 25 3.36 15.09 4.17
N VAL A 26 3.93 13.91 3.98
CA VAL A 26 4.38 13.42 2.66
C VAL A 26 3.64 12.13 2.34
N MET A 27 3.07 12.04 1.14
CA MET A 27 2.47 10.85 0.58
C MET A 27 3.04 10.57 -0.81
N PHE A 28 3.34 9.31 -1.11
CA PHE A 28 3.75 8.89 -2.45
C PHE A 28 2.57 8.26 -3.19
N SER A 29 2.30 8.77 -4.39
CA SER A 29 1.53 8.03 -5.39
C SER A 29 2.51 7.23 -6.25
N ALA A 30 2.26 5.94 -6.39
CA ALA A 30 3.16 5.03 -7.09
C ALA A 30 2.39 4.20 -8.13
N LYS A 31 3.06 3.90 -9.24
CA LYS A 31 2.59 2.91 -10.21
C LYS A 31 3.01 1.53 -9.72
N ILE A 32 2.03 0.66 -9.46
CA ILE A 32 2.26 -0.66 -8.88
C ILE A 32 1.96 -1.75 -9.90
N LEU A 33 2.91 -2.64 -10.12
CA LEU A 33 2.77 -3.81 -10.98
C LEU A 33 2.17 -4.98 -10.20
N LEU A 34 0.85 -5.04 -10.11
CA LEU A 34 0.12 -6.07 -9.34
C LEU A 34 0.17 -7.46 -9.99
N GLY A 35 0.18 -7.55 -11.33
CA GLY A 35 0.08 -8.84 -12.02
C GLY A 35 -1.26 -9.52 -11.74
N ILE A 36 -1.22 -10.78 -11.32
CA ILE A 36 -2.41 -11.54 -10.89
C ILE A 36 -2.51 -11.45 -9.36
N PRO A 37 -3.46 -10.68 -8.80
CA PRO A 37 -3.62 -10.55 -7.36
C PRO A 37 -4.34 -11.76 -6.76
N SER A 38 -3.91 -12.21 -5.59
CA SER A 38 -4.69 -13.09 -4.72
C SER A 38 -5.63 -12.24 -3.88
N VAL A 39 -6.94 -12.36 -4.12
CA VAL A 39 -7.95 -11.62 -3.36
C VAL A 39 -8.20 -12.31 -2.03
N GLN A 40 -8.09 -11.55 -0.93
CA GLN A 40 -8.27 -12.02 0.44
C GLN A 40 -9.34 -11.16 1.11
N ASN A 41 -10.37 -11.79 1.67
CA ASN A 41 -11.47 -11.10 2.35
C ASN A 41 -11.39 -11.18 3.88
N THR A 42 -10.32 -11.78 4.41
CA THR A 42 -10.04 -11.92 5.84
C THR A 42 -8.56 -11.67 6.11
N ASP A 43 -8.26 -11.30 7.35
CA ASP A 43 -6.88 -11.08 7.78
C ASP A 43 -6.07 -12.38 7.75
N ASN A 44 -4.87 -12.30 7.16
CA ASN A 44 -3.90 -13.39 7.19
C ASN A 44 -2.51 -12.85 7.51
N THR A 45 -2.17 -12.83 8.80
CA THR A 45 -0.90 -12.30 9.32
C THR A 45 0.30 -13.20 9.03
N SER A 46 0.07 -14.42 8.53
CA SER A 46 1.14 -15.38 8.19
C SER A 46 1.75 -15.16 6.80
N LEU A 47 1.12 -14.32 5.95
CA LEU A 47 1.58 -14.09 4.58
C LEU A 47 2.90 -13.31 4.54
N ASN A 48 3.97 -14.02 4.18
CA ASN A 48 5.29 -13.45 3.94
C ASN A 48 5.65 -13.33 2.44
N ALA A 49 4.81 -13.90 1.55
CA ALA A 49 4.89 -13.84 0.10
C ALA A 49 3.47 -13.92 -0.51
N ALA A 50 3.32 -13.61 -1.80
CA ALA A 50 2.08 -13.86 -2.52
C ALA A 50 1.84 -15.38 -2.62
N PRO A 51 0.59 -15.87 -2.50
CA PRO A 51 0.27 -17.28 -2.67
C PRO A 51 0.72 -17.84 -4.03
N VAL A 52 0.94 -19.16 -4.10
CA VAL A 52 1.39 -19.82 -5.33
C VAL A 52 0.45 -19.52 -6.50
N GLY A 53 1.01 -19.13 -7.64
CA GLY A 53 0.25 -18.73 -8.83
C GLY A 53 -0.14 -17.25 -8.89
N TYR A 54 0.13 -16.49 -7.81
CA TYR A 54 -0.18 -15.07 -7.71
C TYR A 54 1.08 -14.22 -7.61
N HIS A 55 0.92 -12.93 -7.86
CA HIS A 55 2.02 -11.95 -7.94
C HIS A 55 1.95 -10.90 -6.82
N SER A 56 0.74 -10.64 -6.32
CA SER A 56 0.43 -9.70 -5.25
C SER A 56 -0.74 -10.23 -4.41
N VAL A 57 -1.06 -9.52 -3.34
CA VAL A 57 -2.29 -9.73 -2.56
C VAL A 57 -3.15 -8.47 -2.66
N GLN A 58 -4.47 -8.66 -2.79
CA GLN A 58 -5.48 -7.61 -2.66
C GLN A 58 -6.38 -7.94 -1.47
N GLY A 59 -6.35 -7.11 -0.43
CA GLY A 59 -7.24 -7.20 0.70
C GLY A 59 -8.54 -6.44 0.43
N THR A 60 -9.69 -7.10 0.61
CA THR A 60 -11.03 -6.50 0.39
C THR A 60 -11.97 -6.67 1.58
N GLY A 61 -11.49 -7.25 2.69
CA GLY A 61 -12.30 -7.51 3.89
C GLY A 61 -12.44 -6.31 4.83
N GLY A 62 -11.57 -5.31 4.69
CA GLY A 62 -11.56 -4.11 5.53
C GLY A 62 -12.40 -2.96 4.96
N GLN A 63 -12.35 -1.82 5.65
CA GLN A 63 -12.98 -0.57 5.18
C GLN A 63 -12.37 -0.06 3.86
N TYR A 64 -11.09 -0.35 3.62
CA TYR A 64 -10.35 0.09 2.44
C TYR A 64 -9.75 -1.10 1.73
N GLU A 65 -9.64 -1.01 0.41
CA GLU A 65 -8.86 -1.96 -0.36
C GLU A 65 -7.36 -1.71 -0.15
N GLU A 66 -6.64 -2.80 0.09
CA GLU A 66 -5.20 -2.76 0.30
C GLU A 66 -4.50 -3.69 -0.69
N TYR A 67 -3.33 -3.27 -1.15
CA TYR A 67 -2.54 -3.97 -2.15
C TYR A 67 -1.14 -4.24 -1.59
N ILE A 68 -0.68 -5.47 -1.67
CA ILE A 68 0.62 -5.88 -1.13
C ILE A 68 1.47 -6.49 -2.25
N VAL A 69 2.68 -5.96 -2.42
CA VAL A 69 3.71 -6.55 -3.29
C VAL A 69 4.93 -6.96 -2.47
N TYR A 70 5.51 -8.11 -2.79
CA TYR A 70 6.59 -8.71 -2.01
C TYR A 70 7.97 -8.63 -2.68
N ARG A 71 8.02 -8.28 -3.98
CA ARG A 71 9.27 -8.18 -4.74
C ARG A 71 9.66 -6.73 -4.97
N TYR A 72 10.96 -6.44 -4.82
CA TYR A 72 11.54 -5.15 -5.18
C TYR A 72 11.31 -4.84 -6.67
N GLY A 73 11.18 -3.56 -7.01
CA GLY A 73 10.94 -3.09 -8.38
C GLY A 73 9.50 -3.25 -8.90
N LYS A 74 8.57 -3.73 -8.06
CA LYS A 74 7.12 -3.78 -8.40
C LYS A 74 6.38 -2.48 -8.09
N ALA A 75 6.98 -1.58 -7.32
CA ALA A 75 6.46 -0.27 -7.01
C ALA A 75 7.40 0.80 -7.58
N LEU A 76 6.87 1.70 -8.39
CA LEU A 76 7.60 2.82 -8.96
C LEU A 76 6.97 4.11 -8.44
N PRO A 77 7.64 4.86 -7.55
CA PRO A 77 7.18 6.18 -7.16
C PRO A 77 6.94 7.04 -8.40
N TYR A 78 5.80 7.71 -8.46
CA TYR A 78 5.39 8.52 -9.60
C TYR A 78 5.22 9.99 -9.22
N LEU A 79 4.63 10.25 -8.06
CA LEU A 79 4.42 11.59 -7.52
C LEU A 79 4.67 11.58 -6.01
N GLU A 80 5.36 12.60 -5.53
CA GLU A 80 5.42 12.96 -4.12
C GLU A 80 4.44 14.11 -3.87
N VAL A 81 3.59 13.96 -2.86
CA VAL A 81 2.60 14.95 -2.46
C VAL A 81 2.93 15.41 -1.06
N THR A 82 3.34 16.68 -0.94
CA THR A 82 3.53 17.36 0.34
C THR A 82 2.31 18.23 0.62
N TYR A 83 1.68 18.03 1.78
CA TYR A 83 0.44 18.72 2.14
C TYR A 83 0.38 19.04 3.63
N THR A 84 -0.37 20.08 3.98
CA THR A 84 -0.77 20.39 5.35
C THR A 84 -2.21 19.91 5.57
N ALA A 85 -2.55 19.53 6.81
CA ALA A 85 -3.92 19.14 7.17
C ALA A 85 -4.89 20.33 7.11
#